data_AF-A0A529HQ77-F1
#
_entry.id   AF-A0A529HQ77-F1
#
_cell.length_a   1.000
_cell.length_b   1.000
_cell.length_c   1.000
_cell.angle_alpha   90.00
_cell.angle_beta   90.00
_cell.angle_gamma   90.00
#
_symmetry.space_group_name_H-M   'P 1'
#
loop_
_entity.id
_entity.type
_entity.pdbx_description
1 polymer ?
#
loop_
_entity_poly.entity_id
_entity_poly.type
_entity_poly.pdbx_seq_one_letter_code
_entity_poly.pdbx_strand_id
1 'polypeptide(L)'
;MARASEILFVDPSISDLETVLSNVRPGVEAILVDGRQAPAAQMAAALRGHEELHAVHIIAHGAPGRVVFASGEWSVGTLKGAAEE
;
A
#
# COMPACT_ATOMS: atom_id res chain seq x y z
N MET A 1 -7.10 20.86 11.43
CA MET A 1 -7.05 19.40 11.25
C MET A 1 -5.60 19.06 10.95
N ALA A 2 -4.97 18.13 11.68
CA ALA A 2 -3.60 17.72 11.34
C ALA A 2 -3.62 17.13 9.92
N ARG A 3 -2.78 17.64 9.02
CA ARG A 3 -2.58 17.04 7.70
C ARG A 3 -2.01 15.64 7.90
N ALA A 4 -2.54 14.64 7.21
CA ALA A 4 -1.94 13.30 7.24
C ALA A 4 -0.50 13.41 6.74
N SER A 5 0.46 13.01 7.57
CA SER A 5 1.89 13.00 7.24
C SER A 5 2.38 11.60 6.87
N GLU A 6 1.51 10.59 6.93
CA GLU A 6 1.84 9.20 6.64
C GLU A 6 0.69 8.55 5.89
N ILE A 7 1.02 7.61 5.00
CA ILE A 7 0.02 6.85 4.22
C ILE A 7 0.22 5.36 4.47
N LEU A 8 -0.88 4.66 4.72
CA LEU A 8 -0.96 3.22 4.83
C LEU A 8 -1.71 2.67 3.62
N PHE A 9 -1.02 1.89 2.79
CA PHE A 9 -1.65 1.07 1.77
C PHE A 9 -2.03 -0.28 2.35
N VAL A 10 -3.29 -0.67 2.22
CA VAL A 10 -3.79 -1.97 2.69
C VAL A 10 -4.29 -2.78 1.52
N ASP A 11 -3.72 -3.96 1.35
CA ASP A 11 -4.25 -4.95 0.42
C ASP A 11 -5.56 -5.53 0.97
N PRO A 12 -6.66 -5.57 0.19
CA PRO A 12 -7.95 -6.02 0.70
C PRO A 12 -8.02 -7.54 0.94
N SER A 13 -7.02 -8.32 0.51
CA SER A 13 -7.02 -9.78 0.74
C SER A 13 -6.62 -10.15 2.16
N ILE A 14 -6.10 -9.22 2.97
CA ILE A 14 -5.69 -9.51 4.35
C ILE A 14 -6.84 -10.00 5.20
N SER A 15 -6.51 -10.85 6.19
CA SER A 15 -7.47 -11.22 7.23
C SER A 15 -7.77 -10.02 8.13
N ASP A 16 -9.01 -9.95 8.63
CA ASP A 16 -9.47 -8.95 9.60
C ASP A 16 -9.24 -7.48 9.19
N LEU A 17 -9.47 -7.17 7.91
CA LEU A 17 -9.31 -5.82 7.35
C LEU A 17 -10.01 -4.73 8.17
N GLU A 18 -11.24 -4.99 8.63
CA GLU A 18 -12.01 -4.04 9.44
C GLU A 18 -11.29 -3.66 10.74
N THR A 19 -10.64 -4.64 11.37
CA THR A 19 -9.84 -4.42 12.59
C THR A 19 -8.66 -3.51 12.29
N VAL A 20 -7.96 -3.72 11.16
CA VAL A 20 -6.84 -2.86 10.76
C VAL A 20 -7.32 -1.42 10.56
N LEU A 21 -8.37 -1.23 9.76
CA LEU A 21 -8.89 0.11 9.43
C LEU A 21 -9.42 0.85 10.66
N SER A 22 -10.06 0.15 11.59
CA SER A 22 -10.60 0.74 12.82
C SER A 22 -9.52 1.15 13.83
N ASN A 23 -8.29 0.63 13.69
CA ASN A 23 -7.17 0.91 14.59
C ASN A 23 -6.08 1.77 13.96
N VAL A 24 -6.34 2.38 12.79
CA VAL A 24 -5.42 3.34 12.18
C VAL A 24 -5.35 4.58 13.07
N ARG A 25 -4.14 4.92 13.52
CA ARG A 25 -3.92 6.07 14.39
C ARG A 25 -4.17 7.40 13.64
N PRO A 26 -4.55 8.47 14.35
CA PRO A 26 -4.63 9.80 13.75
C PRO A 26 -3.32 10.22 13.07
N GLY A 27 -3.42 10.91 11.94
CA GLY A 27 -2.26 11.37 11.14
C GLY A 27 -1.78 10.38 10.08
N VAL A 28 -2.35 9.16 10.04
CA VAL A 28 -2.15 8.18 8.96
C VAL A 28 -3.39 8.10 8.09
N GLU A 29 -3.23 8.29 6.79
CA GLU A 29 -4.28 8.08 5.79
C GLU A 29 -4.23 6.64 5.28
N ALA A 30 -5.32 5.89 5.44
CA ALA A 30 -5.42 4.51 4.95
C ALA A 30 -6.07 4.46 3.56
N ILE A 31 -5.41 3.81 2.61
CA ILE A 31 -5.85 3.63 1.23
C ILE A 31 -5.90 2.13 0.92
N LEU A 32 -7.07 1.66 0.45
CA LEU A 32 -7.21 0.29 -0.05
C LEU A 32 -6.61 0.18 -1.46
N VAL A 33 -5.76 -0.82 -1.67
CA VAL A 33 -5.20 -1.13 -3.00
C VAL A 33 -6.25 -1.86 -3.83
N ASP A 34 -6.61 -1.34 -5.01
CA ASP A 34 -7.53 -2.01 -5.94
C ASP A 34 -6.86 -3.26 -6.51
N GLY A 35 -7.42 -4.44 -6.21
CA GLY A 35 -6.92 -5.73 -6.70
C GLY A 35 -7.02 -5.93 -8.22
N ARG A 36 -7.54 -4.96 -8.96
CA ARG A 36 -7.62 -4.99 -10.44
C ARG A 36 -6.51 -4.18 -11.11
N GLN A 37 -5.71 -3.44 -10.36
CA GLN A 37 -4.68 -2.55 -10.88
C GLN A 37 -3.32 -2.90 -10.27
N ALA A 38 -2.22 -2.58 -10.98
CA ALA A 38 -0.87 -2.79 -10.48
C ALA A 38 -0.65 -2.00 -9.17
N PRO A 39 -0.17 -2.62 -8.07
CA PRO A 39 -0.02 -1.93 -6.78
C PRO A 39 0.93 -0.74 -6.87
N ALA A 40 2.04 -0.87 -7.62
CA ALA A 40 3.06 0.15 -7.73
C ALA A 40 2.52 1.44 -8.36
N ALA A 41 1.80 1.32 -9.48
CA ALA A 41 1.18 2.46 -10.16
C ALA A 41 0.14 3.17 -9.28
N GLN A 42 -0.66 2.41 -8.53
CA GLN A 42 -1.64 2.99 -7.60
C GLN A 42 -0.98 3.74 -6.45
N MET A 43 0.02 3.12 -5.82
CA MET A 43 0.76 3.74 -4.72
C MET A 43 1.48 5.00 -5.21
N ALA A 44 2.19 4.92 -6.33
CA ALA A 44 2.82 6.08 -6.95
C ALA A 44 1.81 7.19 -7.24
N ALA A 45 0.63 6.84 -7.75
CA ALA A 45 -0.43 7.80 -8.03
C ALA A 45 -0.97 8.51 -6.80
N ALA A 46 -1.20 7.76 -5.71
CA ALA A 46 -1.65 8.31 -4.44
C ALA A 46 -0.58 9.20 -3.77
N LEU A 47 0.71 8.89 -3.97
CA LEU A 47 1.82 9.65 -3.37
C LEU A 47 2.10 10.97 -4.10
N ARG A 48 1.62 11.16 -5.33
CA ARG A 48 1.85 12.41 -6.08
C ARG A 48 1.23 13.61 -5.36
N GLY A 49 2.04 14.65 -5.14
CA GLY A 49 1.60 15.89 -4.50
C GLY A 49 1.66 15.88 -2.97
N HIS A 50 2.15 14.80 -2.35
CA HIS A 50 2.48 14.77 -0.93
C HIS A 50 3.91 15.29 -0.72
N GLU A 51 4.04 16.53 -0.23
CA GLU A 51 5.35 17.21 -0.05
C GLU A 51 5.98 16.96 1.33
N GLU A 52 5.19 16.58 2.34
CA GLU A 52 5.64 16.41 3.74
C GLU A 52 5.31 15.00 4.26
N LEU A 53 5.46 13.98 3.41
CA LEU A 53 5.21 12.60 3.80
C LEU A 53 6.40 12.06 4.60
N HIS A 54 6.15 11.67 5.85
CA HIS A 54 7.14 11.09 6.76
C HIS A 54 7.33 9.58 6.53
N ALA A 55 6.27 8.86 6.14
CA ALA A 55 6.33 7.42 5.93
C ALA A 55 5.26 6.89 4.98
N VAL A 56 5.61 5.78 4.32
CA VAL A 56 4.68 4.91 3.59
C VAL A 56 4.68 3.55 4.29
N HIS A 57 3.49 3.09 4.66
CA HIS A 57 3.25 1.77 5.24
C HIS A 57 2.53 0.90 4.22
N ILE A 58 2.84 -0.39 4.21
CA ILE A 58 2.15 -1.38 3.38
C ILE A 58 1.77 -2.55 4.26
N ILE A 59 0.49 -2.91 4.26
CA ILE A 59 -0.03 -4.12 4.88
C ILE A 59 -0.59 -5.02 3.78
N ALA A 60 0.05 -6.17 3.61
CA ALA A 60 -0.31 -7.17 2.61
C ALA A 60 0.13 -8.55 3.10
N HIS A 61 -0.25 -9.60 2.37
CA HIS A 61 0.26 -10.94 2.64
C HIS A 61 1.75 -11.02 2.27
N GLY A 62 2.51 -11.81 3.02
CA GLY A 62 3.93 -12.05 2.79
C GLY A 62 4.23 -13.51 2.55
N ALA A 63 5.28 -13.78 1.77
CA ALA A 63 5.90 -15.09 1.66
C ALA A 63 7.43 -14.90 1.53
N PRO A 64 8.26 -15.95 1.69
CA PRO A 64 9.70 -15.81 1.53
C PRO A 64 10.07 -15.16 0.19
N GLY A 65 10.73 -13.99 0.27
CA GLY A 65 11.15 -13.20 -0.90
C GLY A 65 10.02 -12.49 -1.65
N ARG A 66 8.80 -12.41 -1.10
CA ARG A 66 7.64 -11.88 -1.80
C ARG A 66 6.70 -11.05 -0.91
N VAL A 67 6.10 -10.03 -1.52
CA VAL A 67 4.92 -9.33 -1.02
C VAL A 67 3.76 -9.65 -1.96
N VAL A 68 2.65 -10.12 -1.42
CA VAL A 68 1.51 -10.65 -2.17
C VAL A 68 0.32 -9.73 -2.01
N PHE A 69 -0.13 -9.18 -3.13
CA PHE A 69 -1.34 -8.36 -3.26
C PHE A 69 -2.42 -9.15 -4.00
N ALA A 70 -3.66 -8.69 -3.91
CA ALA A 70 -4.77 -9.25 -4.68
C ALA A 70 -4.54 -9.19 -6.20
N SER A 71 -3.80 -8.19 -6.69
CA SER A 71 -3.47 -8.02 -8.11
C SER A 71 -2.17 -8.71 -8.57
N GLY A 72 -1.47 -9.40 -7.68
CA GLY A 72 -0.22 -10.09 -8.01
C GLY A 72 0.85 -9.96 -6.92
N GLU A 73 2.07 -10.38 -7.22
CA GLU A 73 3.18 -10.38 -6.26
C GLU A 73 4.35 -9.51 -6.68
N TRP A 74 4.97 -8.87 -5.69
CA TRP A 74 6.30 -8.29 -5.78
C TRP A 74 7.32 -9.31 -5.33
N SER A 75 8.29 -9.59 -6.18
CA SER A 75 9.45 -10.43 -5.94
C SER A 75 10.63 -9.85 -6.71
N VAL A 76 11.85 -10.38 -6.51
CA VAL A 76 13.02 -9.99 -7.30
C VAL A 76 12.76 -10.10 -8.82
N GLY A 77 11.94 -11.07 -9.24
CA GLY A 77 11.61 -11.28 -10.65
C GLY A 77 10.57 -10.32 -11.23
N THR A 78 9.68 -9.77 -10.40
CA THR A 78 8.56 -8.93 -10.84
C THR A 78 8.76 -7.44 -10.57
N LEU A 79 9.58 -7.09 -9.56
CA LEU A 79 9.74 -5.70 -9.11
C LEU A 79 10.26 -4.77 -10.19
N LYS A 80 11.18 -5.27 -11.04
CA LYS A 80 11.78 -4.45 -12.10
C LYS A 80 10.72 -4.00 -13.12
N GLY A 81 9.87 -4.92 -13.57
CA GLY A 81 8.77 -4.57 -14.49
C GLY A 81 7.79 -3.61 -13.86
N ALA A 82 7.42 -3.83 -12.59
CA ALA A 82 6.50 -2.97 -11.86
C ALA A 82 7.01 -1.53 -11.64
N ALA A 83 8.32 -1.27 -11.75
CA ALA A 83 8.90 0.06 -11.64
C ALA A 83 8.97 0.82 -12.98
N GLU A 84 8.86 0.11 -14.10
CA GLU A 84 8.96 0.66 -15.45
C GLU A 84 7.57 0.95 -16.06
N GLU A 85 6.50 0.48 -15.41
CA GLU A 85 5.07 0.75 -15.73
C GLU A 85 4.56 2.06 -15.12
#